data_AF-A0A837HZY6-F1
#
_entry.id   AF-A0A837HZY6-F1
#
_cell.length_a   1.000
_cell.length_b   1.000
_cell.length_c   1.000
_cell.angle_alpha   90.00
_cell.angle_beta   90.00
_cell.angle_gamma   90.00
#
_symmetry.space_group_name_H-M   'P 1'
#
loop_
_entity.id
_entity.type
_entity.pdbx_description
1 polymer ?
#
loop_
_entity_poly.entity_id
_entity_poly.type
_entity_poly.pdbx_seq_one_letter_code
_entity_poly.pdbx_strand_id
1 'polypeptide(L)'
;MILVSGAVYQMANKAHEPTSWWVLRLKNLSDRLISLHPFWLFFGFIILIFSELGFIIWLMKTAPWAVKFLYIFATANISFVVISLWMDERMSVFNTWRWTLIKILSSLSLGVSWIIYPAWFVYNLVGIICGIGFLQLFPSLKYKSALAIGIAIIVYDIIGVYVTGWIILLVKGLSFVPPVVIYIPAAIKVSTSGMSMIGLGDIIIGGMMLLMAKRYDAQVPAFIGYALGGVTLAYVLAVLTGHGVPATMFIVPAMLLFVWLKAKQSQNPAWLADQL
;
A
#
# COMPACT_ATOMS: atom_id res chain seq x y z
N MET A 1 -13.66 -1.25 -2.30
CA MET A 1 -12.35 -0.73 -2.78
C MET A 1 -12.28 0.80 -2.73
N ILE A 2 -13.16 1.52 -3.44
CA ILE A 2 -13.16 3.01 -3.48
C ILE A 2 -13.21 3.64 -2.09
N LEU A 3 -14.21 3.26 -1.27
CA LEU A 3 -14.39 3.81 0.07
C LEU A 3 -13.20 3.53 1.00
N VAL A 4 -12.66 2.30 0.95
CA VAL A 4 -11.50 1.91 1.78
C VAL A 4 -10.26 2.68 1.36
N SER A 5 -9.96 2.78 0.06
CA SER A 5 -8.82 3.57 -0.42
C SER A 5 -8.97 5.05 -0.11
N GLY A 6 -10.18 5.62 -0.25
CA GLY A 6 -10.48 6.99 0.16
C GLY A 6 -10.27 7.22 1.66
N ALA A 7 -10.69 6.29 2.52
CA ALA A 7 -10.48 6.36 3.96
C ALA A 7 -8.99 6.25 4.33
N VAL A 8 -8.27 5.28 3.76
CA VAL A 8 -6.82 5.10 3.94
C VAL A 8 -6.07 6.36 3.49
N TYR A 9 -6.43 6.93 2.33
CA TYR A 9 -5.89 8.20 1.85
C TYR A 9 -6.15 9.35 2.81
N GLN A 10 -7.40 9.55 3.25
CA GLN A 10 -7.74 10.64 4.16
C GLN A 10 -7.00 10.52 5.50
N MET A 11 -6.84 9.30 6.01
CA MET A 11 -6.11 9.01 7.24
C MET A 11 -4.60 9.24 7.07
N ALA A 12 -4.01 8.79 5.94
CA ALA A 12 -2.61 9.02 5.64
C ALA A 12 -2.30 10.52 5.41
N ASN A 13 -3.23 11.24 4.77
CA ASN A 13 -3.10 12.66 4.49
C ASN A 13 -3.24 13.56 5.74
N LYS A 14 -3.82 13.04 6.82
CA LYS A 14 -3.88 13.69 8.13
C LYS A 14 -2.66 13.34 9.01
N ALA A 15 -1.63 12.71 8.47
CA ALA A 15 -0.46 12.33 9.26
C ALA A 15 0.54 13.47 9.38
N HIS A 16 1.10 13.63 10.58
CA HIS A 16 1.92 14.77 10.95
C HIS A 16 3.40 14.40 11.07
N GLU A 17 4.26 15.36 11.40
CA GLU A 17 5.69 15.10 11.50
C GLU A 17 5.99 14.13 12.65
N PRO A 18 6.71 13.02 12.39
CA PRO A 18 7.04 12.06 13.43
C PRO A 18 8.01 12.68 14.45
N THR A 19 7.74 12.49 15.74
CA THR A 19 8.70 12.86 16.79
C THR A 19 9.80 11.81 16.97
N SER A 20 9.58 10.59 16.47
CA SER A 20 10.51 9.48 16.61
C SER A 20 11.65 9.54 15.59
N TRP A 21 12.90 9.53 16.09
CA TRP A 21 14.12 9.68 15.29
C TRP A 21 14.26 8.65 14.16
N TRP A 22 13.83 7.40 14.38
CA TRP A 22 13.95 6.34 13.40
C TRP A 22 12.88 6.44 12.29
N VAL A 23 11.65 6.90 12.60
CA VAL A 23 10.62 7.17 11.58
C VAL A 23 11.04 8.35 10.71
N LEU A 24 11.61 9.40 11.31
CA LEU A 24 12.18 10.51 10.56
C LEU A 24 13.28 10.03 9.60
N ARG A 25 14.13 9.11 10.04
CA ARG A 25 15.17 8.50 9.19
C ARG A 25 14.59 7.72 8.03
N LEU A 26 13.53 6.94 8.26
CA LEU A 26 12.81 6.21 7.20
C LEU A 26 12.16 7.15 6.19
N LYS A 27 11.53 8.23 6.66
CA LYS A 27 10.96 9.26 5.79
C LYS A 27 12.03 9.93 4.93
N ASN A 28 13.15 10.33 5.54
CA ASN A 28 14.28 10.92 4.82
C ASN A 28 14.91 9.96 3.81
N LEU A 29 14.98 8.65 4.13
CA LEU A 29 15.44 7.63 3.20
C LEU A 29 14.47 7.51 2.02
N SER A 30 13.17 7.44 2.29
CA SER A 30 12.12 7.40 1.26
C SER A 30 12.19 8.61 0.33
N ASP A 31 12.31 9.83 0.88
CA ASP A 31 12.44 11.05 0.10
C ASP A 31 13.70 11.05 -0.77
N ARG A 32 14.82 10.51 -0.28
CA ARG A 32 16.06 10.32 -1.06
C ARG A 32 15.90 9.27 -2.17
N LEU A 33 15.14 8.21 -1.93
CA LEU A 33 14.87 7.19 -2.94
C LEU A 33 13.98 7.77 -4.04
N ILE A 34 12.90 8.45 -3.67
CA ILE A 34 11.94 9.08 -4.60
C ILE A 34 12.60 10.16 -5.47
N SER A 35 13.65 10.81 -4.98
CA SER A 35 14.41 11.82 -5.73
C SER A 35 15.44 11.23 -6.70
N LEU A 36 15.68 9.91 -6.67
CA LEU A 36 16.48 9.24 -7.69
C LEU A 36 15.85 9.43 -9.07
N HIS A 37 16.70 9.38 -10.10
CA HIS A 37 16.24 9.47 -11.48
C HIS A 37 15.19 8.38 -11.76
N PRO A 38 14.07 8.68 -12.46
CA PRO A 38 12.98 7.74 -12.70
C PRO A 38 13.42 6.40 -13.30
N PHE A 39 14.45 6.41 -14.14
CA PHE A 39 15.08 5.20 -14.67
C PHE A 39 15.62 4.26 -13.57
N TRP A 40 16.41 4.79 -12.64
CA TRP A 40 17.00 4.01 -11.54
C TRP A 40 15.93 3.58 -10.53
N LEU A 41 14.90 4.40 -10.33
CA LEU A 41 13.73 4.02 -9.55
C LEU A 41 13.02 2.81 -10.14
N PHE A 42 12.74 2.81 -11.45
CA PHE A 42 12.10 1.69 -12.13
C PHE A 42 12.93 0.40 -12.01
N PHE A 43 14.22 0.44 -12.39
CA PHE A 43 15.09 -0.73 -12.34
C PHE A 43 15.33 -1.23 -10.92
N GLY A 44 15.62 -0.31 -9.98
CA GLY A 44 15.84 -0.64 -8.58
C GLY A 44 14.61 -1.27 -7.95
N PHE A 45 13.41 -0.76 -8.25
CA PHE A 45 12.17 -1.31 -7.72
C PHE A 45 11.86 -2.71 -8.28
N ILE A 46 12.10 -2.95 -9.57
CA ILE A 46 11.98 -4.30 -10.16
C ILE A 46 12.95 -5.27 -9.50
N ILE A 47 14.24 -4.91 -9.41
CA ILE A 47 15.26 -5.78 -8.80
C ILE A 47 14.88 -6.10 -7.35
N LEU A 48 14.49 -5.07 -6.59
CA LEU A 48 14.07 -5.22 -5.20
C LEU A 48 12.90 -6.19 -5.09
N ILE A 49 11.81 -5.97 -5.84
CA ILE A 49 10.64 -6.87 -5.82
C ILE A 49 11.05 -8.31 -6.15
N PHE A 50 11.72 -8.57 -7.27
CA PHE A 50 12.05 -9.94 -7.64
C PHE A 50 13.02 -10.60 -6.65
N SER A 51 13.96 -9.84 -6.08
CA SER A 51 14.89 -10.36 -5.06
C SER A 51 14.20 -10.70 -3.75
N GLU A 52 13.31 -9.82 -3.25
CA GLU A 52 12.53 -10.04 -2.02
C GLU A 52 11.60 -11.24 -2.17
N LEU A 53 10.97 -11.38 -3.33
CA LEU A 53 10.08 -12.50 -3.61
C LEU A 53 10.82 -13.82 -3.73
N GLY A 54 11.94 -13.83 -4.45
CA GLY A 54 12.82 -15.01 -4.51
C GLY A 54 13.24 -15.45 -3.11
N PHE A 55 13.61 -14.48 -2.25
CA PHE A 55 13.96 -14.73 -0.86
C PHE A 55 12.80 -15.28 -0.03
N ILE A 56 11.59 -14.70 -0.14
CA ILE A 56 10.40 -15.18 0.56
C ILE A 56 10.03 -16.59 0.11
N ILE A 57 10.01 -16.87 -1.19
CA ILE A 57 9.69 -18.21 -1.73
C ILE A 57 10.73 -19.23 -1.26
N TRP A 58 12.01 -18.86 -1.24
CA TRP A 58 13.06 -19.72 -0.72
C TRP A 58 12.87 -19.98 0.78
N LEU A 59 12.62 -18.94 1.59
CA LEU A 59 12.31 -19.06 3.01
C LEU A 59 11.08 -19.91 3.29
N MET A 60 10.05 -19.82 2.45
CA MET A 60 8.85 -20.67 2.57
C MET A 60 9.20 -22.15 2.44
N LYS A 61 10.20 -22.51 1.62
CA LYS A 61 10.63 -23.90 1.44
C LYS A 61 11.55 -24.36 2.56
N THR A 62 12.44 -23.49 3.04
CA THR A 62 13.47 -23.86 4.03
C THR A 62 13.02 -23.69 5.48
N ALA A 63 12.31 -22.61 5.80
CA ALA A 63 11.88 -22.24 7.14
C ALA A 63 10.52 -21.51 7.14
N PRO A 64 9.40 -22.23 6.98
CA PRO A 64 8.06 -21.62 6.96
C PRO A 64 7.72 -20.81 8.22
N TRP A 65 8.27 -21.21 9.38
CA TRP A 65 8.10 -20.49 10.64
C TRP A 65 8.77 -19.12 10.62
N ALA A 66 9.90 -18.98 9.91
CA ALA A 66 10.61 -17.71 9.78
C ALA A 66 9.80 -16.71 8.95
N VAL A 67 9.09 -17.19 7.92
CA VAL A 67 8.15 -16.37 7.14
C VAL A 67 7.02 -15.84 8.03
N LYS A 68 6.41 -16.70 8.86
CA LYS A 68 5.39 -16.27 9.83
C LYS A 68 5.93 -15.20 10.78
N PHE A 69 7.12 -15.43 11.33
CA PHE A 69 7.77 -14.47 12.23
C PHE A 69 8.05 -13.12 11.52
N LEU A 70 8.54 -13.16 10.28
CA LEU A 70 8.79 -11.97 9.47
C LEU A 70 7.51 -11.14 9.26
N TYR A 71 6.39 -11.78 8.95
CA TYR A 71 5.11 -11.08 8.80
C TYR A 71 4.60 -10.48 10.12
N ILE A 72 4.71 -11.21 11.24
CA ILE A 72 4.36 -10.68 12.58
C ILE A 72 5.22 -9.46 12.90
N PHE A 73 6.53 -9.59 12.70
CA PHE A 73 7.48 -8.51 12.95
C PHE A 73 7.20 -7.30 12.06
N ALA A 74 7.00 -7.50 10.76
CA ALA A 74 6.69 -6.42 9.82
C ALA A 74 5.37 -5.70 10.20
N THR A 75 4.30 -6.44 10.48
CA THR A 75 3.00 -5.87 10.87
C THR A 75 3.07 -5.11 12.19
N ALA A 76 3.81 -5.61 13.18
CA ALA A 76 4.06 -4.90 14.43
C ALA A 76 4.85 -3.59 14.19
N ASN A 77 5.93 -3.64 13.40
CA ASN A 77 6.74 -2.45 13.11
C ASN A 77 5.93 -1.38 12.36
N ILE A 78 5.16 -1.76 11.33
CA ILE A 78 4.34 -0.80 10.59
C ILE A 78 3.26 -0.22 11.49
N SER A 79 2.62 -1.04 12.33
CA SER A 79 1.65 -0.55 13.31
C SER A 79 2.29 0.44 14.28
N PHE A 80 3.52 0.20 14.72
CA PHE A 80 4.25 1.11 15.58
C PHE A 80 4.57 2.45 14.89
N VAL A 81 4.95 2.45 13.60
CA VAL A 81 5.09 3.68 12.79
C VAL A 81 3.78 4.47 12.81
N VAL A 82 2.67 3.83 12.43
CA VAL A 82 1.37 4.49 12.27
C VAL A 82 0.88 5.07 13.60
N ILE A 83 0.94 4.28 14.66
CA ILE A 83 0.54 4.70 16.00
C ILE A 83 1.41 5.86 16.47
N SER A 84 2.73 5.83 16.21
CA SER A 84 3.61 6.94 16.55
C SER A 84 3.20 8.22 15.82
N LEU A 85 2.98 8.15 14.51
CA LEU A 85 2.57 9.30 13.70
C LEU A 85 1.23 9.90 14.13
N TRP A 86 0.31 9.09 14.66
CA TRP A 86 -1.01 9.54 15.11
C TRP A 86 -1.06 9.99 16.56
N MET A 87 -0.33 9.33 17.46
CA MET A 87 -0.36 9.64 18.89
C MET A 87 0.56 10.81 19.24
N ASP A 88 1.68 10.99 18.53
CA ASP A 88 2.68 11.99 18.89
C ASP A 88 2.14 13.43 18.86
N GLU A 89 1.16 13.74 18.01
CA GLU A 89 0.48 15.03 17.97
C GLU A 89 -0.34 15.37 19.22
N ARG A 90 -0.97 14.37 19.83
CA ARG A 90 -1.91 14.59 20.93
C ARG A 90 -1.23 14.68 22.29
N MET A 91 0.09 14.53 22.33
CA MET A 91 0.83 14.26 23.55
C MET A 91 1.86 15.35 23.80
N SER A 92 1.38 16.58 23.97
CA SER A 92 2.20 17.64 24.55
C SER A 92 2.24 17.47 26.07
N VAL A 93 3.46 17.35 26.61
CA VAL A 93 3.89 17.80 27.95
C VAL A 93 4.00 16.79 29.10
N PHE A 94 3.26 15.67 29.19
CA PHE A 94 3.41 14.75 30.36
C PHE A 94 3.73 13.28 30.02
N ASN A 95 4.96 12.88 30.38
CA ASN A 95 5.45 11.51 30.59
C ASN A 95 5.65 10.61 29.34
N THR A 96 6.64 10.97 28.52
CA THR A 96 7.09 10.29 27.28
C THR A 96 7.28 8.76 27.39
N TRP A 97 7.68 8.25 28.55
CA TRP A 97 7.94 6.82 28.76
C TRP A 97 6.66 5.97 28.75
N ARG A 98 5.60 6.41 29.44
CA ARG A 98 4.34 5.66 29.54
C ARG A 98 3.66 5.52 28.18
N TRP A 99 3.73 6.57 27.37
CA TRP A 99 3.19 6.57 26.03
C TRP A 99 3.98 5.67 25.08
N THR A 100 5.31 5.62 25.23
CA THR A 100 6.14 4.70 24.45
C THR A 100 5.77 3.25 24.72
N LEU A 101 5.52 2.90 25.99
CA LEU A 101 5.04 1.56 26.35
C LEU A 101 3.69 1.22 25.72
N ILE A 102 2.73 2.16 25.74
CA ILE A 102 1.43 1.96 25.09
C ILE A 102 1.61 1.73 23.59
N LYS A 103 2.44 2.53 22.91
CA LYS A 103 2.72 2.36 21.47
C LYS A 103 3.29 0.96 21.18
N ILE A 104 4.26 0.52 21.98
CA ILE A 104 4.88 -0.82 21.85
C ILE A 104 3.82 -1.92 22.06
N LEU A 105 3.09 -1.87 23.17
CA LEU A 105 2.09 -2.91 23.50
C LEU A 105 0.96 -2.99 22.46
N SER A 106 0.44 -1.84 22.02
CA SER A 106 -0.58 -1.79 20.98
C SER A 106 -0.06 -2.34 19.64
N SER A 107 1.17 -2.00 19.26
CA SER A 107 1.78 -2.50 18.02
C SER A 107 2.04 -4.00 18.02
N LEU A 108 2.52 -4.55 19.15
CA LEU A 108 2.70 -6.00 19.33
C LEU A 108 1.37 -6.74 19.32
N SER A 109 0.36 -6.18 20.00
CA SER A 109 -1.00 -6.75 20.01
C SER A 109 -1.55 -6.84 18.58
N LEU A 110 -1.45 -5.78 17.78
CA LEU A 110 -1.87 -5.79 16.38
C LEU A 110 -1.07 -6.79 15.53
N GLY A 111 0.26 -6.86 15.72
CA GLY A 111 1.12 -7.78 14.98
C GLY A 111 0.80 -9.27 15.20
N VAL A 112 0.24 -9.64 16.35
CA VAL A 112 -0.14 -11.03 16.68
C VAL A 112 -1.64 -11.29 16.53
N SER A 113 -2.47 -10.23 16.55
CA SER A 113 -3.94 -10.32 16.57
C SER A 113 -4.54 -11.18 15.46
N TRP A 114 -4.05 -11.05 14.23
CA TRP A 114 -4.57 -11.77 13.06
C TRP A 114 -4.26 -13.28 13.09
N ILE A 115 -3.31 -13.71 13.91
CA ILE A 115 -2.99 -15.13 14.13
C ILE A 115 -3.87 -15.70 15.24
N ILE A 116 -4.01 -14.98 16.35
CA ILE A 116 -4.80 -15.44 17.51
C ILE A 116 -6.29 -15.44 17.19
N TYR A 117 -6.77 -14.40 16.52
CA TYR A 117 -8.18 -14.23 16.18
C TYR A 117 -8.33 -13.94 14.68
N PRO A 118 -8.34 -14.99 13.82
CA PRO A 118 -8.38 -14.86 12.37
C PRO A 118 -9.79 -14.51 11.85
N ALA A 119 -10.40 -13.47 12.41
CA ALA A 119 -11.65 -12.92 11.90
C ALA A 119 -11.40 -11.90 10.79
N TRP A 120 -12.31 -11.83 9.82
CA TRP A 120 -12.21 -10.94 8.66
C TRP A 120 -11.95 -9.47 9.03
N PHE A 121 -12.57 -8.97 10.11
CA PHE A 121 -12.42 -7.58 10.52
C PHE A 121 -11.05 -7.29 11.14
N VAL A 122 -10.40 -8.29 11.76
CA VAL A 122 -9.02 -8.15 12.27
C VAL A 122 -8.05 -8.08 11.10
N TYR A 123 -8.21 -8.96 10.10
CA TYR A 123 -7.43 -8.86 8.86
C TYR A 123 -7.58 -7.51 8.19
N ASN A 124 -8.81 -7.01 8.07
CA ASN A 124 -9.08 -5.71 7.47
C ASN A 124 -8.49 -4.56 8.29
N LEU A 125 -8.61 -4.59 9.62
CA LEU A 125 -8.04 -3.57 10.50
C LEU A 125 -6.52 -3.51 10.35
N VAL A 126 -5.84 -4.66 10.47
CA VAL A 126 -4.38 -4.76 10.34
C VAL A 126 -3.94 -4.35 8.93
N GLY A 127 -4.66 -4.79 7.89
CA GLY A 127 -4.39 -4.40 6.50
C GLY A 127 -4.54 -2.90 6.26
N ILE A 128 -5.61 -2.27 6.78
CA ILE A 128 -5.82 -0.81 6.70
C ILE A 128 -4.70 -0.07 7.41
N ILE A 129 -4.31 -0.48 8.62
CA ILE A 129 -3.19 0.12 9.36
C ILE A 129 -1.90 0.00 8.55
N CYS A 130 -1.61 -1.18 8.00
CA CYS A 130 -0.43 -1.38 7.16
C CYS A 130 -0.45 -0.48 5.92
N GLY A 131 -1.61 -0.35 5.27
CA GLY A 131 -1.79 0.54 4.12
C GLY A 131 -1.57 2.01 4.46
N ILE A 132 -2.10 2.49 5.59
CA ILE A 132 -1.87 3.86 6.08
C ILE A 132 -0.38 4.09 6.31
N GLY A 133 0.30 3.17 7.02
CA GLY A 133 1.72 3.28 7.32
C GLY A 133 2.59 3.32 6.08
N PHE A 134 2.26 2.50 5.08
CA PHE A 134 2.95 2.53 3.80
C PHE A 134 2.75 3.88 3.09
N LEU A 135 1.51 4.38 2.98
CA LEU A 135 1.24 5.66 2.31
C LEU A 135 1.95 6.85 2.99
N GLN A 136 2.07 6.81 4.32
CA GLN A 136 2.76 7.84 5.08
C GLN A 136 4.27 7.91 4.80
N LEU A 137 4.87 6.85 4.22
CA LEU A 137 6.27 6.86 3.79
C LEU A 137 6.48 7.55 2.43
N PHE A 138 5.42 7.79 1.63
CA PHE A 138 5.52 8.40 0.29
C PHE A 138 4.77 9.74 0.16
N PRO A 139 4.89 10.71 1.08
CA PRO A 139 4.11 11.95 1.02
C PRO A 139 4.57 12.91 -0.08
N SER A 140 5.81 12.78 -0.58
CA SER A 140 6.47 13.74 -1.47
C SER A 140 6.53 13.30 -2.94
N LEU A 141 5.81 12.24 -3.32
CA LEU A 141 5.93 11.60 -4.63
C LEU A 141 5.64 12.55 -5.80
N LYS A 142 6.60 12.64 -6.73
CA LYS A 142 6.50 13.42 -7.98
C LYS A 142 5.87 12.60 -9.10
N TYR A 143 5.32 13.27 -10.11
CA TYR A 143 4.66 12.62 -11.26
C TYR A 143 5.59 11.68 -12.03
N LYS A 144 6.81 12.13 -12.36
CA LYS A 144 7.80 11.30 -13.09
C LYS A 144 8.20 10.06 -12.26
N SER A 145 8.38 10.19 -10.95
CA SER A 145 8.69 9.07 -10.05
C SER A 145 7.49 8.12 -9.90
N ALA A 146 6.27 8.65 -9.78
CA ALA A 146 5.04 7.87 -9.73
C ALA A 146 4.79 7.09 -11.03
N LEU A 147 5.05 7.70 -12.19
CA LEU A 147 5.01 7.04 -13.49
C LEU A 147 5.99 5.86 -13.52
N ALA A 148 7.24 6.06 -13.11
CA ALA A 148 8.26 5.01 -13.10
C ALA A 148 7.89 3.84 -12.16
N ILE A 149 7.50 4.13 -10.92
CA ILE A 149 7.05 3.10 -9.97
C ILE A 149 5.79 2.41 -10.49
N GLY A 150 4.85 3.18 -11.05
CA GLY A 150 3.62 2.66 -11.64
C GLY A 150 3.89 1.66 -12.78
N ILE A 151 4.78 2.00 -13.71
CA ILE A 151 5.16 1.10 -14.81
C ILE A 151 5.85 -0.16 -14.25
N ALA A 152 6.75 -0.03 -13.27
CA ALA A 152 7.41 -1.17 -12.64
C ALA A 152 6.38 -2.15 -12.02
N ILE A 153 5.37 -1.61 -11.34
CA ILE A 153 4.30 -2.40 -10.74
C ILE A 153 3.43 -3.08 -11.80
N ILE A 154 3.07 -2.39 -12.88
CA ILE A 154 2.29 -2.99 -13.98
C ILE A 154 3.07 -4.17 -14.60
N VAL A 155 4.36 -3.98 -14.87
CA VAL A 155 5.22 -5.05 -15.42
C VAL A 155 5.29 -6.23 -14.47
N TYR A 156 5.47 -5.95 -13.17
CA TYR A 156 5.46 -6.94 -12.12
C TYR A 156 4.15 -7.75 -12.08
N ASP A 157 3.00 -7.09 -12.10
CA ASP A 157 1.68 -7.72 -12.01
C ASP A 157 1.37 -8.56 -13.26
N ILE A 158 1.74 -8.07 -14.46
CA ILE A 158 1.61 -8.82 -15.71
C ILE A 158 2.47 -10.10 -15.69
N ILE A 159 3.75 -9.99 -15.30
CA ILE A 159 4.63 -11.16 -15.20
C ILE A 159 4.07 -12.13 -14.16
N GLY A 160 3.54 -11.62 -13.05
CA GLY A 160 3.08 -12.45 -11.96
C GLY A 160 1.76 -13.17 -12.20
N VAL A 161 0.82 -12.51 -12.88
CA VAL A 161 -0.49 -13.08 -13.20
C VAL A 161 -0.44 -13.93 -14.48
N TYR A 162 0.12 -13.41 -15.56
CA TYR A 162 0.02 -14.06 -16.88
C TYR A 162 1.22 -14.95 -17.25
N VAL A 163 2.45 -14.55 -16.90
CA VAL A 163 3.66 -15.26 -17.39
C VAL A 163 4.01 -16.44 -16.49
N THR A 164 4.07 -16.21 -15.18
CA THR A 164 4.63 -17.18 -14.23
C THR A 164 3.59 -17.79 -13.28
N GLY A 165 2.44 -17.15 -13.08
CA GLY A 165 1.37 -17.62 -12.19
C GLY A 165 1.78 -17.74 -10.72
N TRP A 166 2.96 -17.24 -10.35
CA TRP A 166 3.55 -17.42 -9.03
C TRP A 166 2.77 -16.73 -7.92
N ILE A 167 2.01 -15.66 -8.22
CA ILE A 167 1.11 -15.01 -7.25
C ILE A 167 0.07 -16.01 -6.73
N ILE A 168 -0.48 -16.84 -7.62
CA ILE A 168 -1.47 -17.88 -7.26
C ILE A 168 -0.79 -19.00 -6.47
N LEU A 169 0.44 -19.38 -6.85
CA LEU A 169 1.23 -20.39 -6.13
C LEU A 169 1.65 -19.92 -4.74
N LEU A 170 2.00 -18.64 -4.59
CA LEU A 170 2.32 -18.02 -3.31
C LEU A 170 1.10 -18.10 -2.39
N VAL A 171 -0.08 -17.64 -2.85
CA VAL A 171 -1.31 -17.67 -2.05
C VAL A 171 -1.71 -19.09 -1.66
N LYS A 172 -1.57 -20.07 -2.56
CA LYS A 172 -1.88 -21.48 -2.25
C LYS A 172 -0.81 -22.16 -1.37
N GLY A 173 0.43 -21.69 -1.45
CA GLY A 173 1.58 -22.30 -0.79
C GLY A 173 1.78 -21.85 0.66
N LEU A 174 1.20 -20.73 1.08
CA LEU A 174 1.22 -20.36 2.49
C LEU A 174 0.20 -21.17 3.29
N SER A 175 0.65 -21.79 4.37
CA SER A 175 -0.23 -22.46 5.36
C SER A 175 -1.07 -21.46 6.19
N PHE A 176 -0.97 -20.16 5.90
CA PHE A 176 -1.61 -19.07 6.62
C PHE A 176 -1.87 -17.93 5.64
N VAL A 177 -2.93 -17.15 5.84
CA VAL A 177 -3.19 -15.99 4.97
C VAL A 177 -2.58 -14.75 5.62
N PRO A 178 -1.55 -14.12 5.05
CA PRO A 178 -1.01 -12.88 5.60
C PRO A 178 -2.03 -11.73 5.39
N PRO A 179 -1.97 -10.65 6.20
CA PRO A 179 -2.87 -9.50 6.07
C PRO A 179 -2.53 -8.61 4.86
N VAL A 180 -2.46 -9.23 3.68
CA VAL A 180 -2.14 -8.63 2.37
C VAL A 180 -3.42 -8.51 1.52
N VAL A 181 -4.55 -8.96 2.06
CA VAL A 181 -5.85 -9.00 1.40
C VAL A 181 -6.89 -8.36 2.32
N ILE A 182 -7.77 -7.56 1.75
CA ILE A 182 -8.96 -7.03 2.40
C ILE A 182 -10.14 -7.93 2.05
N TYR A 183 -10.83 -8.41 3.07
CA TYR A 183 -12.04 -9.23 2.95
C TYR A 183 -13.28 -8.35 2.88
N ILE A 184 -14.15 -8.59 1.90
CA ILE A 184 -15.47 -7.98 1.83
C ILE A 184 -16.50 -9.03 2.27
N PRO A 185 -17.15 -8.85 3.43
CA PRO A 185 -18.16 -9.79 3.89
C PRO A 185 -19.40 -9.71 3.00
N ALA A 186 -19.82 -10.86 2.43
CA ALA A 186 -21.10 -11.00 1.75
C ALA A 186 -22.28 -11.14 2.75
N ALA A 187 -21.97 -11.53 3.99
CA ALA A 187 -22.88 -11.61 5.13
C ALA A 187 -22.11 -11.32 6.42
N ILE A 188 -22.81 -10.94 7.50
CA ILE A 188 -22.23 -10.74 8.84
C ILE A 188 -21.90 -12.11 9.45
N LYS A 189 -20.86 -12.76 8.92
CA LYS A 189 -20.29 -14.01 9.44
C LYS A 189 -18.87 -13.75 9.91
N VAL A 190 -18.45 -14.43 10.97
CA VAL A 190 -17.09 -14.27 11.52
C VAL A 190 -16.04 -14.98 10.66
N SER A 191 -16.43 -16.05 9.96
CA SER A 191 -15.56 -16.83 9.08
C SER A 191 -15.20 -16.09 7.80
N THR A 192 -13.95 -16.18 7.36
CA THR A 192 -13.45 -15.66 6.07
C THR A 192 -13.85 -16.52 4.87
N SER A 193 -14.46 -17.70 5.08
CA SER A 193 -14.85 -18.62 4.01
C SER A 193 -15.97 -18.05 3.14
N GLY A 194 -15.75 -18.06 1.82
CA GLY A 194 -16.73 -17.57 0.82
C GLY A 194 -16.83 -16.04 0.72
N MET A 195 -15.91 -15.29 1.32
CA MET A 195 -15.86 -13.83 1.19
C MET A 195 -15.07 -13.39 -0.05
N SER A 196 -15.47 -12.25 -0.64
CA SER A 196 -14.71 -11.65 -1.74
C SER A 196 -13.41 -11.05 -1.20
N MET A 197 -12.32 -11.27 -1.93
CA MET A 197 -10.98 -10.81 -1.57
C MET A 197 -10.54 -9.69 -2.50
N ILE A 198 -9.91 -8.65 -1.95
CA ILE A 198 -9.28 -7.57 -2.71
C ILE A 198 -7.83 -7.41 -2.25
N GLY A 199 -6.90 -7.26 -3.21
CA GLY A 199 -5.50 -7.02 -2.91
C GLY A 199 -5.30 -5.71 -2.14
N LEU A 200 -4.55 -5.75 -1.03
CA LEU A 200 -4.16 -4.53 -0.32
C LEU A 200 -3.27 -3.64 -1.20
N GLY A 201 -2.49 -4.24 -2.09
CA GLY A 201 -1.64 -3.53 -3.06
C GLY A 201 -2.42 -2.53 -3.92
N ASP A 202 -3.57 -2.93 -4.46
CA ASP A 202 -4.40 -2.06 -5.31
C ASP A 202 -4.90 -0.82 -4.56
N ILE A 203 -5.21 -0.99 -3.28
CA ILE A 203 -5.64 0.10 -2.37
C ILE A 203 -4.47 1.05 -2.08
N ILE A 204 -3.29 0.49 -1.80
CA ILE A 204 -2.07 1.25 -1.51
C ILE A 204 -1.60 2.01 -2.74
N ILE A 205 -1.54 1.38 -3.91
CA ILE A 205 -1.11 2.02 -5.16
C ILE A 205 -2.06 3.15 -5.52
N GLY A 206 -3.37 2.92 -5.43
CA GLY A 206 -4.38 3.97 -5.61
C GLY A 206 -4.20 5.12 -4.62
N GLY A 207 -3.99 4.82 -3.34
CA GLY A 207 -3.73 5.83 -2.31
C GLY A 207 -2.46 6.65 -2.56
N MET A 208 -1.39 6.02 -3.02
CA MET A 208 -0.12 6.67 -3.34
C MET A 208 -0.28 7.63 -4.53
N MET A 209 -1.01 7.21 -5.56
CA MET A 209 -1.33 8.06 -6.71
C MET A 209 -2.25 9.22 -6.33
N LEU A 210 -3.18 9.04 -5.38
CA LEU A 210 -4.01 10.13 -4.83
C LEU A 210 -3.17 11.16 -4.04
N LEU A 211 -2.21 10.71 -3.23
CA LEU A 211 -1.29 11.61 -2.53
C LEU A 211 -0.42 12.40 -3.50
N MET A 212 0.08 11.76 -4.55
CA MET A 212 0.77 12.46 -5.64
C MET A 212 -0.17 13.45 -6.34
N ALA A 213 -1.40 13.07 -6.67
CA ALA A 213 -2.36 13.95 -7.34
C ALA A 213 -2.73 15.18 -6.52
N LYS A 214 -2.71 15.07 -5.18
CA LYS A 214 -2.89 16.20 -4.26
C LYS A 214 -1.85 17.29 -4.47
N ARG A 215 -0.60 16.95 -4.80
CA ARG A 215 0.46 17.91 -5.09
C ARG A 215 0.15 18.82 -6.29
N TYR A 216 -0.64 18.32 -7.25
CA TYR A 216 -0.96 19.01 -8.49
C TYR A 216 -2.42 19.52 -8.56
N ASP A 217 -3.10 19.59 -7.42
CA ASP A 217 -4.53 19.94 -7.33
C ASP A 217 -5.45 19.08 -8.22
N ALA A 218 -5.06 17.82 -8.43
CA ALA A 218 -5.71 16.88 -9.33
C ALA A 218 -6.36 15.69 -8.59
N GLN A 219 -6.68 15.84 -7.30
CA GLN A 219 -7.23 14.76 -6.46
C GLN A 219 -8.55 14.20 -7.00
N VAL A 220 -9.48 15.08 -7.39
CA VAL A 220 -10.79 14.69 -7.90
C VAL A 220 -10.65 13.96 -9.24
N PRO A 221 -9.92 14.48 -10.24
CA PRO A 221 -9.60 13.72 -11.46
C PRO A 221 -8.93 12.37 -11.19
N ALA A 222 -7.95 12.32 -10.29
CA ALA A 222 -7.28 11.06 -9.94
C ALA A 222 -8.24 10.05 -9.32
N PHE A 223 -9.15 10.51 -8.45
CA PHE A 223 -10.18 9.66 -7.84
C PHE A 223 -11.18 9.16 -8.89
N ILE A 224 -11.55 9.99 -9.87
CA ILE A 224 -12.37 9.58 -11.02
C ILE A 224 -11.64 8.51 -11.83
N GLY A 225 -10.36 8.70 -12.13
CA GLY A 225 -9.53 7.70 -12.81
C GLY A 225 -9.44 6.39 -12.04
N TYR A 226 -9.31 6.46 -10.71
CA TYR A 226 -9.31 5.29 -9.83
C TYR A 226 -10.64 4.54 -9.85
N ALA A 227 -11.77 5.26 -9.81
CA ALA A 227 -13.10 4.66 -9.86
C ALA A 227 -13.40 4.04 -11.24
N LEU A 228 -13.19 4.80 -12.31
CA LEU A 228 -13.51 4.38 -13.69
C LEU A 228 -12.55 3.31 -14.21
N GLY A 229 -11.25 3.56 -14.17
CA GLY A 229 -10.24 2.63 -14.65
C GLY A 229 -10.01 1.48 -13.67
N GLY A 230 -9.91 1.81 -12.39
CA GLY A 230 -9.48 0.83 -11.40
C GLY A 230 -10.54 -0.15 -10.92
N VAL A 231 -11.75 0.32 -10.65
CA VAL A 231 -12.80 -0.52 -10.05
C VAL A 231 -13.77 -1.00 -11.10
N THR A 232 -14.25 -0.12 -11.97
CA THR A 232 -15.28 -0.48 -12.94
C THR A 232 -14.70 -1.31 -14.08
N LEU A 233 -13.64 -0.83 -14.74
CA LEU A 233 -13.08 -1.52 -15.90
C LEU A 233 -12.42 -2.87 -15.52
N ALA A 234 -11.62 -2.90 -14.46
CA ALA A 234 -11.00 -4.15 -14.01
C ALA A 234 -12.06 -5.19 -13.59
N TYR A 235 -13.12 -4.77 -12.88
CA TYR A 235 -14.21 -5.67 -12.50
C TYR A 235 -14.99 -6.19 -13.71
N VAL A 236 -15.37 -5.31 -14.64
CA VAL A 236 -16.09 -5.69 -15.86
C VAL A 236 -15.26 -6.69 -16.67
N LEU A 237 -13.96 -6.45 -16.85
CA LEU A 237 -13.08 -7.38 -17.57
C LEU A 237 -12.92 -8.71 -16.84
N ALA A 238 -12.80 -8.71 -15.50
CA ALA A 238 -12.75 -9.94 -14.73
C ALA A 238 -14.04 -10.77 -14.87
N VAL A 239 -15.21 -10.11 -14.88
CA VAL A 239 -16.51 -10.77 -15.08
C VAL A 239 -16.66 -11.30 -16.51
N LEU A 240 -16.30 -10.50 -17.52
CA LEU A 240 -16.44 -10.88 -18.94
C LEU A 240 -15.48 -11.99 -19.35
N THR A 241 -14.25 -11.98 -18.84
CA THR A 241 -13.23 -12.97 -19.20
C THR A 241 -13.32 -14.23 -18.36
N GLY A 242 -13.93 -14.17 -17.17
CA GLY A 242 -13.92 -15.27 -16.20
C GLY A 242 -12.53 -15.56 -15.61
N HIS A 243 -11.54 -14.70 -15.87
CA HIS A 243 -10.16 -14.85 -15.41
C HIS A 243 -9.78 -13.71 -14.46
N GLY A 244 -8.85 -13.97 -13.54
CA GLY A 244 -8.28 -12.94 -12.69
C GLY A 244 -7.45 -11.95 -13.51
N VAL A 245 -7.85 -10.69 -13.51
CA VAL A 245 -7.17 -9.63 -14.27
C VAL A 245 -6.34 -8.76 -13.32
N PRO A 246 -5.08 -8.42 -13.66
CA PRO A 246 -4.27 -7.50 -12.86
C PRO A 246 -4.90 -6.11 -12.83
N ALA A 247 -5.46 -5.71 -11.69
CA ALA A 247 -6.19 -4.45 -11.55
C ALA A 247 -5.26 -3.23 -11.70
N THR A 248 -3.98 -3.37 -11.30
CA THR A 248 -2.97 -2.30 -11.38
C THR A 248 -2.77 -1.79 -12.81
N MET A 249 -2.94 -2.65 -13.82
CA MET A 249 -2.83 -2.32 -15.25
C MET A 249 -3.87 -1.29 -15.69
N PHE A 250 -5.01 -1.19 -15.00
CA PHE A 250 -6.06 -0.21 -15.31
C PHE A 250 -6.05 0.95 -14.31
N ILE A 251 -5.79 0.67 -13.03
CA ILE A 251 -5.71 1.68 -11.97
C ILE A 251 -4.67 2.73 -12.33
N VAL A 252 -3.42 2.30 -12.56
CA VAL A 252 -2.28 3.21 -12.65
C VAL A 252 -2.36 4.12 -13.89
N PRO A 253 -2.56 3.60 -15.12
CA PRO A 253 -2.63 4.45 -16.31
C PRO A 253 -3.81 5.39 -16.29
N ALA A 254 -4.98 4.94 -15.82
CA ALA A 254 -6.16 5.81 -15.73
C ALA A 254 -5.90 6.97 -14.77
N MET A 255 -5.45 6.70 -13.55
CA MET A 255 -5.14 7.75 -12.59
C MET A 255 -4.11 8.75 -13.11
N LEU A 256 -3.00 8.28 -13.69
CA LEU A 256 -1.96 9.14 -14.24
C LEU A 256 -2.47 9.98 -15.41
N LEU A 257 -3.30 9.40 -16.29
CA LEU A 257 -3.91 10.12 -17.41
C LEU A 257 -4.80 11.27 -16.91
N PHE A 258 -5.70 11.01 -15.95
CA PHE A 258 -6.59 12.04 -15.41
C PHE A 258 -5.81 13.14 -14.67
N VAL A 259 -4.74 12.77 -13.95
CA VAL A 259 -3.83 13.74 -13.32
C VAL A 259 -3.15 14.59 -14.40
N TRP A 260 -2.60 13.97 -15.43
CA TRP A 260 -1.90 14.66 -16.53
C TRP A 260 -2.82 15.63 -17.27
N LEU A 261 -4.05 15.21 -17.60
CA LEU A 261 -5.04 16.06 -18.26
C LEU A 261 -5.36 17.31 -17.43
N LYS A 262 -5.58 17.15 -16.12
CA LYS A 262 -5.84 18.28 -15.23
C LYS A 262 -4.61 19.16 -15.04
N ALA A 263 -3.45 18.54 -14.83
CA ALA A 263 -2.21 19.25 -14.55
C ALA A 263 -1.75 20.07 -15.77
N LYS A 264 -1.95 19.57 -17.00
CA LYS A 264 -1.70 20.32 -18.24
C LYS A 264 -2.55 21.58 -18.38
N GLN A 265 -3.79 21.56 -17.87
CA GLN A 265 -4.68 22.71 -17.87
C GLN A 265 -4.41 23.67 -16.70
N SER A 266 -3.64 23.21 -15.71
CA SER A 266 -3.37 23.94 -14.47
C SER A 266 -2.09 24.75 -14.60
N GLN A 267 -2.10 26.01 -14.16
CA GLN A 267 -0.88 26.81 -13.95
C GLN A 267 -0.18 26.47 -12.63
N ASN A 268 -0.39 25.26 -12.09
CA ASN A 268 0.19 24.88 -10.81
C ASN A 268 1.73 24.90 -10.89
N PRO A 269 2.41 25.68 -10.03
CA PRO A 269 3.86 25.83 -10.06
C PRO A 269 4.62 24.53 -9.79
N ALA A 270 4.05 23.59 -9.04
CA ALA A 270 4.64 22.29 -8.80
C ALA A 270 4.65 21.41 -10.07
N TRP A 271 3.63 21.54 -10.93
CA TRP A 271 3.61 20.87 -12.23
C TRP A 271 4.68 21.45 -13.16
N LEU A 272 4.75 22.78 -13.23
CA LEU A 272 5.74 23.49 -14.06
C LEU A 272 7.18 23.17 -13.62
N ALA A 273 7.44 23.11 -12.30
CA ALA A 273 8.74 22.76 -11.76
C ALA A 273 9.15 21.30 -12.00
N ASP A 274 8.20 20.37 -12.11
CA ASP A 274 8.49 18.96 -12.44
C ASP A 274 8.57 18.69 -13.95
N GLN A 275 8.17 19.64 -14.81
CA GLN A 275 8.37 19.55 -16.26
C GLN A 275 9.82 19.83 -16.65
N LEU A 276 10.47 20.76 -15.95
CA LEU A 276 11.92 21.02 -16.02
C LEU A 276 12.74 19.78 -15.59
#